data_AF-A0AA42DKV0-F1
#
_entry.id   AF-A0AA42DKV0-F1
#
_cell.length_a   1.000
_cell.length_b   1.000
_cell.length_c   1.000
_cell.angle_alpha   90.00
_cell.angle_beta   90.00
_cell.angle_gamma   90.00
#
_symmetry.space_group_name_H-M   'P 1'
#
loop_
_entity.id
_entity.type
_entity.pdbx_description
1 polymer ?
#
loop_
_entity_poly.entity_id
_entity_poly.type
_entity_poly.pdbx_seq_one_letter_code
_entity_poly.pdbx_strand_id
1 'polypeptide(L)'
;MEKFKYIKYLAGVIGIVMTIWGTVTIIQHNLNSEDQLKIYSSHQVQELPIEFGVNEVYSSKNKRIKWTSINYENLSSNHDYTYIQILETPTDNIKNKLEIIGEKYKECKTILVSLKLDKDINKKELKEIYKEVELIQGKYTNIEVLIPLDKAVQVYKDIPIKYAYIDIKQKEDMDLLEELSIHFKQKVEIIVNDYILEEQEELSEQLDLMSQLYYSTIMKLPNITVVFQQGNVNTAHYRIIEFYNEILSNKEYRHEPLENKDNISIVISDEANKVSFMPEYDENIEQIDYKLNEETILKTYRYPFKLMADEYELVDGVNRLKIIIKYRDKEDVIVQTYYLKNKRNKSIGERQRRVSKNYKVEEKSSYDNLYIPVLMYHEFKDEVGESDSEQSISVGTQLFKEQLIALKNAGYTTINFKDLKDYLEGVGGLPQKPVILTTDDGYLSNYTIAYPILKELDMQATYFITPKYVGIDTMMPHFTWDQAKEMEASGLIDIQSHTYSHNLLDQLPYGEVIYEASLSFEKIEENLGKRDVKVLAYPQFQHNYKTKRWIESIGVNLQVTNLVRYKGSTEIQDIKRIHVANTTTPEELLKEIENLTMK
;
A
#
# COMPACT_ATOMS: atom_id res chain seq x y z
N MET A 1 6.66 0.58 42.24
CA MET A 1 7.67 -0.43 41.91
C MET A 1 7.30 -0.98 40.54
N GLU A 2 7.61 -0.33 39.43
CA GLU A 2 8.92 0.16 38.96
C GLU A 2 9.96 -0.97 38.80
N LYS A 3 10.34 -1.21 37.53
CA LYS A 3 11.67 -1.57 36.99
C LYS A 3 11.71 -2.79 36.07
N PHE A 4 11.54 -2.52 34.77
CA PHE A 4 12.29 -3.20 33.70
C PHE A 4 13.11 -2.14 32.96
N LYS A 5 14.32 -1.89 33.48
CA LYS A 5 15.43 -1.14 32.87
C LYS A 5 16.72 -1.80 33.40
N TYR A 6 17.71 -1.95 32.51
CA TYR A 6 19.08 -2.47 32.71
C TYR A 6 19.31 -3.99 32.69
N ILE A 7 19.72 -4.49 31.52
CA ILE A 7 20.93 -5.33 31.39
C ILE A 7 21.74 -4.78 30.19
N LYS A 8 22.52 -3.73 30.47
CA LYS A 8 23.78 -3.39 29.79
C LYS A 8 24.89 -3.92 30.71
N TYR A 9 25.93 -4.52 30.14
CA TYR A 9 27.17 -5.01 30.79
C TYR A 9 27.06 -6.29 31.66
N LEU A 10 27.42 -7.43 31.06
CA LEU A 10 28.29 -8.40 31.72
C LEU A 10 29.24 -9.02 30.68
N ALA A 11 30.44 -8.46 30.59
CA ALA A 11 31.60 -9.12 30.02
C ALA A 11 32.07 -10.22 30.99
N GLY A 12 32.57 -11.33 30.47
CA GLY A 12 33.36 -12.29 31.24
C GLY A 12 32.96 -13.75 31.01
N VAL A 13 33.71 -14.42 30.13
CA VAL A 13 34.08 -15.85 30.17
C VAL A 13 32.94 -16.87 30.27
N ILE A 14 32.84 -17.74 29.25
CA ILE A 14 32.59 -19.21 29.27
C ILE A 14 32.33 -19.54 27.79
N GLY A 15 33.14 -20.28 27.03
CA GLY A 15 33.92 -21.45 27.38
C GLY A 15 33.16 -22.72 26.97
N ILE A 16 33.07 -23.01 25.66
CA ILE A 16 32.64 -24.34 25.19
C ILE A 16 33.76 -24.95 24.35
N VAL A 17 34.47 -25.87 25.00
CA VAL A 17 35.38 -26.86 24.42
C VAL A 17 34.55 -28.13 24.16
N MET A 18 34.74 -28.82 23.03
CA MET A 18 35.00 -30.27 22.94
C MET A 18 35.26 -30.68 21.48
N THR A 19 36.52 -30.83 21.05
CA THR A 19 37.41 -32.02 21.01
C THR A 19 37.29 -32.90 19.76
N ILE A 20 38.24 -32.73 18.82
CA ILE A 20 39.16 -33.78 18.35
C ILE A 20 40.54 -33.11 18.16
N TRP A 21 41.52 -33.48 19.00
CA TRP A 21 42.94 -33.04 19.08
C TRP A 21 43.27 -31.75 19.86
N GLY A 22 43.20 -31.85 21.19
CA GLY A 22 44.24 -31.44 22.15
C GLY A 22 44.99 -30.11 22.02
N THR A 23 44.33 -28.97 22.27
CA THR A 23 44.94 -27.75 22.85
C THR A 23 43.84 -26.88 23.46
N VAL A 24 43.96 -26.50 24.74
CA VAL A 24 43.07 -25.52 25.38
C VAL A 24 43.63 -24.13 25.09
N THR A 25 42.87 -23.35 24.33
CA THR A 25 43.21 -21.96 23.99
C THR A 25 42.36 -21.02 24.84
N ILE A 26 43.00 -20.20 25.68
CA ILE A 26 42.31 -19.14 26.43
C ILE A 26 42.52 -17.83 25.68
N ILE A 27 41.42 -17.17 25.29
CA ILE A 27 41.42 -15.87 24.62
C ILE A 27 41.02 -14.82 25.64
N GLN A 28 41.88 -13.83 25.89
CA GLN A 28 41.60 -12.70 26.77
C GLN A 28 41.71 -11.40 25.97
N HIS A 29 40.61 -10.64 25.90
CA HIS A 29 40.54 -9.33 25.25
C HIS A 29 40.76 -8.25 26.31
N ASN A 30 41.74 -7.37 26.12
CA ASN A 30 42.01 -6.28 27.05
C ASN A 30 41.67 -4.96 26.37
N LEU A 31 40.62 -4.29 26.85
CA LEU A 31 40.19 -2.99 26.38
C LEU A 31 41.12 -1.93 26.98
N ASN A 32 42.25 -1.66 26.32
CA ASN A 32 42.86 -0.34 26.14
C ASN A 32 44.35 -0.45 25.77
N SER A 33 44.73 0.41 24.81
CA SER A 33 46.04 0.64 24.17
C SER A 33 46.55 -0.46 23.22
N GLU A 34 46.45 -0.16 21.93
CA GLU A 34 46.97 -0.88 20.75
C GLU A 34 46.47 -2.32 20.54
N ASP A 35 45.55 -2.47 19.59
CA ASP A 35 44.80 -3.70 19.29
C ASP A 35 45.69 -4.90 18.86
N GLN A 36 46.05 -5.76 19.83
CA GLN A 36 46.65 -7.07 19.59
C GLN A 36 45.94 -8.18 20.36
N LEU A 37 45.81 -9.36 19.74
CA LEU A 37 45.21 -10.55 20.35
C LEU A 37 46.32 -11.46 20.89
N LYS A 38 46.38 -11.63 22.21
CA LYS A 38 47.35 -12.54 22.85
C LYS A 38 46.75 -13.93 23.00
N ILE A 39 47.34 -14.90 22.30
CA ILE A 39 46.94 -16.30 22.39
C ILE A 39 47.88 -17.03 23.36
N TYR A 40 47.29 -17.59 24.41
CA TYR A 40 48.02 -18.40 25.38
C TYR A 40 47.79 -19.89 25.06
N SER A 41 48.85 -20.55 24.61
CA SER A 41 48.93 -22.01 24.59
C SER A 41 49.74 -22.48 25.79
N SER A 42 49.62 -23.75 26.18
CA SER A 42 50.33 -24.30 27.35
C SER A 42 51.86 -24.20 27.28
N HIS A 43 52.45 -23.80 26.15
CA HIS A 43 53.90 -23.76 25.95
C HIS A 43 54.47 -22.49 25.30
N GLN A 44 53.66 -21.49 24.92
CA GLN A 44 54.17 -20.21 24.35
C GLN A 44 53.09 -19.11 24.32
N VAL A 45 53.54 -17.84 24.44
CA VAL A 45 52.73 -16.63 24.19
C VAL A 45 53.02 -16.14 22.78
N GLN A 46 51.99 -16.01 21.96
CA GLN A 46 52.09 -15.44 20.61
C GLN A 46 51.21 -14.19 20.52
N GLU A 47 51.81 -13.08 20.09
CA GLU A 47 51.12 -11.82 19.77
C GLU A 47 50.70 -11.86 18.30
N LEU A 48 49.39 -11.78 18.03
CA LEU A 48 48.86 -11.70 16.66
C LEU A 48 48.16 -10.35 16.44
N PRO A 49 48.41 -9.67 15.32
CA PRO A 49 47.61 -8.52 14.91
C PRO A 49 46.20 -8.97 14.53
N ILE A 50 45.20 -8.18 14.93
CA ILE A 50 43.80 -8.42 14.54
C ILE A 50 43.61 -7.87 13.12
N GLU A 51 43.48 -8.74 12.13
CA GLU A 51 43.07 -8.36 10.76
C GLU A 51 41.54 -8.17 10.72
N PHE A 52 41.08 -6.92 10.57
CA PHE A 52 39.67 -6.62 10.31
C PHE A 52 39.35 -6.79 8.81
N GLY A 53 38.34 -7.63 8.51
CA GLY A 53 37.43 -7.45 7.37
C GLY A 53 37.82 -8.11 6.03
N VAL A 54 37.35 -9.34 5.80
CA VAL A 54 36.99 -9.77 4.44
C VAL A 54 35.62 -9.17 4.15
N ASN A 55 35.56 -8.06 3.42
CA ASN A 55 34.31 -7.42 3.04
C ASN A 55 33.89 -7.96 1.67
N GLU A 56 32.64 -8.43 1.52
CA GLU A 56 32.08 -8.74 0.21
C GLU A 56 31.48 -7.47 -0.38
N VAL A 57 31.99 -7.02 -1.53
CA VAL A 57 31.51 -5.83 -2.21
C VAL A 57 30.76 -6.20 -3.49
N TYR A 58 29.64 -5.52 -3.73
CA TYR A 58 28.78 -5.73 -4.88
C TYR A 58 28.90 -4.55 -5.84
N SER A 59 29.14 -4.85 -7.12
CA SER A 59 29.16 -3.86 -8.20
C SER A 59 27.75 -3.68 -8.79
N SER A 60 27.44 -2.47 -9.28
CA SER A 60 26.21 -2.14 -10.03
C SER A 60 25.92 -3.01 -11.27
N LYS A 61 26.80 -3.96 -11.62
CA LYS A 61 26.62 -4.96 -12.68
C LYS A 61 26.53 -6.40 -12.17
N ASN A 62 26.08 -6.60 -10.94
CA ASN A 62 25.92 -7.92 -10.30
C ASN A 62 27.22 -8.75 -10.18
N LYS A 63 28.38 -8.09 -10.12
CA LYS A 63 29.66 -8.76 -9.89
C LYS A 63 29.96 -8.78 -8.39
N ARG A 64 30.07 -9.98 -7.80
CA ARG A 64 30.61 -10.16 -6.45
C ARG A 64 32.12 -9.99 -6.49
N ILE A 65 32.64 -9.07 -5.70
CA ILE A 65 34.07 -8.80 -5.56
C ILE A 65 34.42 -9.06 -4.09
N LYS A 66 35.29 -10.04 -3.84
CA LYS A 66 35.86 -10.23 -2.50
C LYS A 66 36.96 -9.20 -2.28
N TRP A 67 36.91 -8.53 -1.15
CA TRP A 67 37.80 -7.42 -0.82
C TRP A 67 38.46 -7.68 0.54
N THR A 68 39.73 -7.31 0.66
CA THR A 68 40.47 -7.27 1.93
C THR A 68 41.31 -6.01 1.92
N SER A 69 41.22 -5.18 2.97
CA SER A 69 42.08 -4.00 3.12
C SER A 69 43.29 -4.36 3.96
N ILE A 70 44.49 -4.04 3.47
CA ILE A 70 45.75 -4.26 4.19
C ILE A 70 46.54 -2.97 4.17
N ASN A 71 47.05 -2.59 5.34
CA ASN A 71 48.03 -1.52 5.46
C ASN A 71 49.40 -2.04 4.99
N TYR A 72 50.12 -1.24 4.20
CA TYR A 72 51.46 -1.54 3.70
C TYR A 72 52.45 -2.02 4.79
N GLU A 73 52.29 -1.56 6.03
CA GLU A 73 53.13 -1.98 7.16
C GLU A 73 52.84 -3.42 7.64
N ASN A 74 51.67 -3.98 7.31
CA ASN A 74 51.17 -5.28 7.78
C ASN A 74 51.24 -6.40 6.72
N LEU A 75 52.06 -6.25 5.67
CA LEU A 75 52.10 -7.16 4.51
C LEU A 75 52.69 -8.57 4.80
N SER A 76 52.67 -9.10 6.02
CA SER A 76 53.45 -10.30 6.39
C SER A 76 52.84 -11.65 5.95
N SER A 77 51.63 -11.69 5.37
CA SER A 77 50.88 -12.92 5.13
C SER A 77 50.73 -13.29 3.63
N ASN A 78 50.86 -14.59 3.33
CA ASN A 78 50.75 -15.19 1.98
C ASN A 78 49.28 -15.49 1.62
N HIS A 79 48.46 -14.46 1.38
CA HIS A 79 47.10 -14.68 0.83
C HIS A 79 46.90 -13.98 -0.52
N ASP A 80 45.93 -14.49 -1.29
CA ASP A 80 45.45 -13.88 -2.53
C ASP A 80 44.59 -12.64 -2.22
N TYR A 81 45.20 -11.46 -2.27
CA TYR A 81 44.52 -10.20 -2.01
C TYR A 81 44.04 -9.54 -3.30
N THR A 82 42.83 -8.98 -3.27
CA THR A 82 42.24 -8.22 -4.40
C THR A 82 42.41 -6.70 -4.25
N TYR A 83 42.75 -6.22 -3.05
CA TYR A 83 42.88 -4.81 -2.71
C TYR A 83 44.02 -4.58 -1.69
N ILE A 84 44.80 -3.50 -1.83
CA ILE A 84 45.85 -3.11 -0.88
C ILE A 84 45.80 -1.58 -0.71
N GLN A 85 45.66 -1.07 0.52
CA GLN A 85 45.63 0.36 0.76
C GLN A 85 47.02 0.87 1.19
N ILE A 86 47.59 1.84 0.47
CA ILE A 86 48.84 2.49 0.87
C ILE A 86 48.50 3.82 1.55
N LEU A 87 48.66 3.87 2.87
CA LEU A 87 48.24 5.01 3.71
C LEU A 87 49.24 6.19 3.75
N GLU A 88 50.11 6.33 2.74
CA GLU A 88 51.23 7.30 2.77
C GLU A 88 51.17 8.38 1.69
N THR A 89 51.67 9.57 2.03
CA THR A 89 51.76 10.75 1.17
C THR A 89 52.85 10.57 0.11
N PRO A 90 52.58 10.77 -1.19
CA PRO A 90 53.57 10.54 -2.23
C PRO A 90 54.46 11.75 -2.40
N THR A 91 55.68 11.70 -1.87
CA THR A 91 56.62 12.80 -2.06
C THR A 91 58.07 12.38 -2.33
N ASP A 92 58.38 11.13 -2.73
CA ASP A 92 59.63 10.79 -3.47
C ASP A 92 59.82 9.28 -3.73
N ASN A 93 59.00 8.40 -3.13
CA ASN A 93 59.26 6.95 -3.09
C ASN A 93 58.11 6.06 -3.59
N ILE A 94 57.10 6.64 -4.26
CA ILE A 94 55.90 5.91 -4.71
C ILE A 94 56.26 4.81 -5.70
N LYS A 95 57.15 5.10 -6.66
CA LYS A 95 57.62 4.14 -7.67
C LYS A 95 58.20 2.87 -7.04
N ASN A 96 59.16 3.01 -6.11
CA ASN A 96 59.80 1.83 -5.50
C ASN A 96 58.82 1.00 -4.67
N LYS A 97 57.88 1.65 -3.97
CA LYS A 97 56.85 0.94 -3.19
C LYS A 97 55.91 0.14 -4.07
N LEU A 98 55.46 0.74 -5.18
CA LEU A 98 54.64 0.03 -6.15
C LEU A 98 55.41 -1.11 -6.83
N GLU A 99 56.72 -0.98 -7.07
CA GLU A 99 57.56 -2.09 -7.55
C GLU A 99 57.63 -3.24 -6.53
N ILE A 100 57.77 -2.95 -5.23
CA ILE A 100 57.77 -3.96 -4.17
C ILE A 100 56.43 -4.71 -4.14
N ILE A 101 55.32 -3.98 -4.22
CA ILE A 101 53.97 -4.57 -4.22
C ILE A 101 53.77 -5.43 -5.47
N GLY A 102 54.12 -4.89 -6.64
CA GLY A 102 53.99 -5.59 -7.92
C GLY A 102 54.74 -6.91 -7.94
N GLU A 103 55.97 -6.92 -7.43
CA GLU A 103 56.77 -8.14 -7.39
C GLU A 103 56.26 -9.14 -6.35
N LYS A 104 55.91 -8.66 -5.15
CA LYS A 104 55.45 -9.50 -4.05
C LYS A 104 54.12 -10.20 -4.34
N TYR A 105 53.23 -9.51 -5.05
CA TYR A 105 51.86 -9.97 -5.31
C TYR A 105 51.57 -10.18 -6.80
N LYS A 106 52.59 -10.47 -7.62
CA LYS A 106 52.42 -10.69 -9.06
C LYS A 106 51.43 -11.81 -9.44
N GLU A 107 51.23 -12.77 -8.55
CA GLU A 107 50.28 -13.88 -8.74
C GLU A 107 48.82 -13.46 -8.45
N CYS A 108 48.60 -12.33 -7.78
CA CYS A 108 47.26 -11.80 -7.53
C CYS A 108 46.63 -11.30 -8.83
N LYS A 109 45.35 -11.62 -9.04
CA LYS A 109 44.61 -11.29 -10.27
C LYS A 109 44.47 -9.78 -10.51
N THR A 110 44.23 -9.00 -9.46
CA THR A 110 44.12 -7.54 -9.49
C THR A 110 44.41 -7.00 -8.09
N ILE A 111 45.12 -5.89 -8.00
CA ILE A 111 45.49 -5.20 -6.77
C ILE A 111 45.13 -3.74 -7.00
N LEU A 112 44.11 -3.22 -6.31
CA LEU A 112 43.90 -1.77 -6.30
C LEU A 112 44.71 -1.14 -5.18
N VAL A 113 45.36 -0.02 -5.48
CA VAL A 113 46.21 0.76 -4.59
C VAL A 113 45.61 2.14 -4.41
N SER A 114 45.11 2.43 -3.21
CA SER A 114 44.70 3.79 -2.83
C SER A 114 45.91 4.61 -2.41
N LEU A 115 46.03 5.83 -2.95
CA LEU A 115 47.08 6.79 -2.61
C LEU A 115 46.50 7.88 -1.72
N LYS A 116 47.15 8.14 -0.57
CA LYS A 116 46.81 9.25 0.30
C LYS A 116 47.47 10.54 -0.19
N LEU A 117 46.80 11.27 -1.08
CA LEU A 117 47.32 12.51 -1.65
C LEU A 117 47.24 13.68 -0.66
N ASP A 118 48.22 14.59 -0.72
CA ASP A 118 48.17 15.83 0.08
C ASP A 118 46.96 16.68 -0.33
N LYS A 119 46.34 17.38 0.63
CA LYS A 119 45.21 18.25 0.36
C LYS A 119 45.58 19.38 -0.60
N ASP A 120 46.80 19.91 -0.46
CA ASP A 120 47.28 21.07 -1.21
C ASP A 120 48.02 20.70 -2.50
N ILE A 121 48.03 19.42 -2.88
CA ILE A 121 48.72 18.96 -4.08
C ILE A 121 48.15 19.64 -5.33
N ASN A 122 49.03 20.19 -6.16
CA ASN A 122 48.60 20.91 -7.36
C ASN A 122 48.46 19.96 -8.57
N LYS A 123 47.75 20.46 -9.60
CA LYS A 123 47.50 19.70 -10.84
C LYS A 123 48.78 19.21 -11.53
N LYS A 124 49.90 19.94 -11.42
CA LYS A 124 51.17 19.54 -12.08
C LYS A 124 51.80 18.36 -11.34
N GLU A 125 51.88 18.43 -10.02
CA GLU A 125 52.39 17.34 -9.16
C GLU A 125 51.55 16.07 -9.31
N LEU A 126 50.21 16.21 -9.35
CA LEU A 126 49.31 15.08 -9.63
C LEU A 126 49.68 14.40 -10.96
N LYS A 127 49.86 15.17 -12.04
CA LYS A 127 50.24 14.62 -13.35
C LYS A 127 51.58 13.88 -13.33
N GLU A 128 52.54 14.36 -12.55
CA GLU A 128 53.85 13.71 -12.41
C GLU A 128 53.72 12.37 -11.69
N ILE A 129 52.96 12.31 -10.58
CA ILE A 129 52.64 11.06 -9.88
C ILE A 129 51.98 10.05 -10.81
N TYR A 130 51.02 10.48 -11.64
CA TYR A 130 50.34 9.57 -12.57
C TYR A 130 51.25 9.01 -13.65
N LYS A 131 52.21 9.80 -14.15
CA LYS A 131 53.20 9.27 -15.10
C LYS A 131 54.03 8.16 -14.48
N GLU A 132 54.38 8.27 -13.21
CA GLU A 132 55.10 7.20 -12.50
C GLU A 132 54.23 5.96 -12.32
N VAL A 133 52.96 6.14 -11.94
CA VAL A 133 51.98 5.05 -11.85
C VAL A 133 51.83 4.33 -13.19
N GLU A 134 51.66 5.06 -14.30
CA GLU A 134 51.48 4.49 -15.64
C GLU A 134 52.69 3.63 -16.06
N LEU A 135 53.91 4.09 -15.73
CA LEU A 135 55.14 3.31 -15.97
C LEU A 135 55.14 1.99 -15.19
N ILE A 136 54.68 1.99 -13.94
CA ILE A 136 54.54 0.77 -13.14
C ILE A 136 53.46 -0.15 -13.70
N GLN A 137 52.29 0.39 -14.07
CA GLN A 137 51.19 -0.41 -14.62
C GLN A 137 51.57 -1.09 -15.94
N GLY A 138 52.43 -0.45 -16.75
CA GLY A 138 53.03 -1.06 -17.93
C GLY A 138 53.92 -2.27 -17.62
N LYS A 139 54.49 -2.36 -16.41
CA LYS A 139 55.31 -3.48 -15.94
C LYS A 139 54.51 -4.53 -15.16
N TYR A 140 53.54 -4.10 -14.35
CA TYR A 140 52.69 -4.93 -13.49
C TYR A 140 51.22 -4.67 -13.80
N THR A 141 50.66 -5.43 -14.75
CA THR A 141 49.29 -5.23 -15.27
C THR A 141 48.19 -5.58 -14.27
N ASN A 142 48.54 -6.21 -13.15
CA ASN A 142 47.61 -6.51 -12.07
C ASN A 142 47.48 -5.35 -11.08
N ILE A 143 48.26 -4.27 -11.19
CA ILE A 143 48.16 -3.09 -10.30
C ILE A 143 47.24 -2.03 -10.93
N GLU A 144 46.30 -1.54 -10.14
CA GLU A 144 45.41 -0.44 -10.46
C GLU A 144 45.47 0.60 -9.35
N VAL A 145 45.29 1.89 -9.65
CA VAL A 145 45.37 2.96 -8.64
C VAL A 145 43.99 3.59 -8.42
N LEU A 146 43.62 3.70 -7.14
CA LEU A 146 42.44 4.43 -6.67
C LEU A 146 42.80 5.85 -6.30
N ILE A 147 41.99 6.78 -6.80
CA ILE A 147 42.24 8.21 -6.72
C ILE A 147 41.09 8.90 -5.97
N PRO A 148 41.37 9.79 -5.01
CA PRO A 148 40.33 10.63 -4.41
C PRO A 148 39.55 11.39 -5.49
N LEU A 149 38.23 11.36 -5.40
CA LEU A 149 37.35 11.80 -6.48
C LEU A 149 37.53 13.27 -6.85
N ASP A 150 37.71 14.13 -5.85
CA ASP A 150 38.02 15.55 -5.98
C ASP A 150 39.32 15.78 -6.79
N LYS A 151 40.34 14.94 -6.61
CA LYS A 151 41.60 15.01 -7.35
C LYS A 151 41.47 14.43 -8.76
N ALA A 152 40.71 13.34 -8.93
CA ALA A 152 40.47 12.74 -10.24
C ALA A 152 39.82 13.75 -11.21
N VAL A 153 38.87 14.56 -10.73
CA VAL A 153 38.21 15.64 -11.52
C VAL A 153 39.20 16.68 -12.04
N GLN A 154 40.31 16.93 -11.36
CA GLN A 154 41.28 17.94 -11.79
C GLN A 154 42.10 17.50 -13.01
N VAL A 155 42.30 16.19 -13.18
CA VAL A 155 43.21 15.60 -14.18
C VAL A 155 42.52 14.74 -15.25
N TYR A 156 41.23 14.41 -15.11
CA TYR A 156 40.57 13.44 -16.01
C TYR A 156 40.60 13.80 -17.50
N LYS A 157 40.61 15.09 -17.85
CA LYS A 157 40.67 15.54 -19.25
C LYS A 157 42.00 15.18 -19.90
N ASP A 158 43.04 15.10 -19.09
CA ASP A 158 44.43 14.91 -19.51
C ASP A 158 44.91 13.47 -19.28
N ILE A 159 44.30 12.74 -18.35
CA ILE A 159 44.72 11.40 -17.92
C ILE A 159 43.48 10.50 -17.82
N PRO A 160 43.49 9.32 -18.49
CA PRO A 160 42.38 8.39 -18.40
C PRO A 160 42.34 7.74 -17.02
N ILE A 161 41.38 8.16 -16.19
CA ILE A 161 41.15 7.55 -14.89
C ILE A 161 40.24 6.33 -15.05
N LYS A 162 40.67 5.18 -14.49
CA LYS A 162 39.90 3.93 -14.48
C LYS A 162 39.18 3.71 -13.15
N TYR A 163 39.85 4.01 -12.05
CA TYR A 163 39.31 3.84 -10.69
C TYR A 163 39.44 5.12 -9.88
N ALA A 164 38.37 5.50 -9.17
CA ALA A 164 38.37 6.60 -8.22
C ALA A 164 37.64 6.19 -6.93
N TYR A 165 37.78 6.96 -5.85
CA TYR A 165 37.04 6.72 -4.62
C TYR A 165 36.59 8.02 -3.95
N ILE A 166 35.48 7.95 -3.22
CA ILE A 166 34.97 9.02 -2.37
C ILE A 166 34.55 8.45 -1.02
N ASP A 167 34.86 9.19 0.04
CA ASP A 167 34.30 8.94 1.36
C ASP A 167 33.05 9.81 1.50
N ILE A 168 31.88 9.20 1.69
CA ILE A 168 30.63 9.94 1.93
C ILE A 168 30.46 10.08 3.44
N LYS A 169 30.57 11.31 3.93
CA LYS A 169 30.44 11.66 5.35
C LYS A 169 29.35 12.70 5.58
N GLN A 170 29.08 13.55 4.60
CA GLN A 170 28.07 14.61 4.64
C GLN A 170 27.29 14.66 3.33
N LYS A 171 26.16 15.37 3.32
CA LYS A 171 25.31 15.49 2.13
C LYS A 171 26.04 16.15 0.96
N GLU A 172 26.93 17.10 1.23
CA GLU A 172 27.72 17.82 0.22
C GLU A 172 28.70 16.90 -0.53
N ASP A 173 29.11 15.76 0.06
CA ASP A 173 29.94 14.77 -0.63
C ASP A 173 29.16 14.10 -1.78
N MET A 174 27.82 14.11 -1.73
CA MET A 174 26.95 13.62 -2.80
C MET A 174 26.94 14.52 -4.01
N ASP A 175 27.06 15.84 -3.82
CA ASP A 175 27.08 16.79 -4.94
C ASP A 175 28.30 16.55 -5.83
N LEU A 176 29.43 16.20 -5.22
CA LEU A 176 30.65 15.81 -5.94
C LEU A 176 30.41 14.56 -6.80
N LEU A 177 29.60 13.59 -6.33
CA LEU A 177 29.23 12.42 -7.12
C LEU A 177 28.40 12.78 -8.36
N GLU A 178 27.48 13.73 -8.24
CA GLU A 178 26.62 14.18 -9.35
C GLU A 178 27.41 14.99 -10.39
N GLU A 179 28.35 15.85 -9.97
CA GLU A 179 29.19 16.66 -10.87
C GLU A 179 30.03 15.81 -11.84
N LEU A 180 30.43 14.60 -11.44
CA LEU A 180 31.26 13.69 -12.24
C LEU A 180 30.56 13.17 -13.47
N SER A 181 29.24 13.00 -13.40
CA SER A 181 28.38 12.53 -14.49
C SER A 181 28.54 13.40 -15.74
N ILE A 182 28.84 14.67 -15.52
CA ILE A 182 29.00 15.71 -16.54
C ILE A 182 30.40 15.65 -17.16
N HIS A 183 31.37 15.09 -16.46
CA HIS A 183 32.79 15.23 -16.75
C HIS A 183 33.42 13.96 -17.36
N PHE A 184 33.06 12.76 -16.89
CA PHE A 184 33.67 11.52 -17.37
C PHE A 184 32.94 10.95 -18.59
N LYS A 185 33.51 11.15 -19.78
CA LYS A 185 33.01 10.57 -21.04
C LYS A 185 33.32 9.08 -21.23
N GLN A 186 34.25 8.54 -20.43
CA GLN A 186 34.65 7.14 -20.44
C GLN A 186 34.13 6.42 -19.20
N LYS A 187 34.10 5.08 -19.23
CA LYS A 187 33.67 4.28 -18.08
C LYS A 187 34.69 4.41 -16.94
N VAL A 188 34.25 4.82 -15.75
CA VAL A 188 35.04 4.90 -14.52
C VAL A 188 34.38 4.01 -13.46
N GLU A 189 35.17 3.28 -12.69
CA GLU A 189 34.67 2.54 -11.53
C GLU A 189 34.94 3.37 -10.27
N ILE A 190 33.89 3.79 -9.58
CA ILE A 190 34.00 4.65 -8.40
C ILE A 190 33.70 3.82 -7.17
N ILE A 191 34.62 3.82 -6.22
CA ILE A 191 34.45 3.17 -4.93
C ILE A 191 33.86 4.18 -3.97
N VAL A 192 32.66 3.89 -3.47
CA VAL A 192 31.99 4.75 -2.50
C VAL A 192 32.20 4.13 -1.13
N ASN A 193 32.95 4.81 -0.29
CA ASN A 193 33.12 4.42 1.10
C ASN A 193 32.02 5.13 1.88
N ASP A 194 30.99 4.36 2.22
CA ASP A 194 29.83 4.84 2.95
C ASP A 194 30.14 4.73 4.46
N TYR A 195 30.57 5.85 5.04
CA TYR A 195 30.77 5.99 6.48
C TYR A 195 29.59 6.71 7.15
N ILE A 196 28.40 6.73 6.52
CA ILE A 196 27.24 7.56 6.89
C ILE A 196 26.73 7.32 8.33
N LEU A 197 27.21 6.29 9.04
CA LEU A 197 26.87 6.07 10.45
C LEU A 197 27.81 6.71 11.48
N GLU A 198 28.96 7.25 11.09
CA GLU A 198 29.99 7.56 12.10
C GLU A 198 29.86 8.92 12.80
N GLU A 199 28.98 9.84 12.39
CA GLU A 199 28.80 11.11 13.11
C GLU A 199 27.35 11.65 13.17
N GLN A 200 26.95 12.07 14.38
CA GLN A 200 25.93 13.03 14.87
C GLN A 200 24.52 13.22 14.25
N GLU A 201 24.09 12.54 13.18
CA GLU A 201 22.73 12.69 12.61
C GLU A 201 21.69 11.67 13.14
N GLU A 202 20.39 11.95 12.99
CA GLU A 202 19.32 10.99 13.31
C GLU A 202 19.33 9.81 12.31
N LEU A 203 19.06 8.59 12.79
CA LEU A 203 19.01 7.38 11.96
C LEU A 203 18.04 7.51 10.76
N SER A 204 17.01 8.34 10.88
CA SER A 204 16.07 8.65 9.80
C SER A 204 16.74 9.33 8.61
N GLU A 205 17.60 10.32 8.87
CA GLU A 205 18.33 11.15 7.90
C GLU A 205 19.46 10.37 7.24
N GLN A 206 20.23 9.63 8.03
CA GLN A 206 21.29 8.74 7.54
C GLN A 206 20.76 7.74 6.50
N LEU A 207 19.60 7.14 6.79
CA LEU A 207 18.96 6.17 5.91
C LEU A 207 18.28 6.80 4.68
N ASP A 208 17.87 8.07 4.78
CA ASP A 208 17.42 8.86 3.62
C ASP A 208 18.61 9.13 2.70
N LEU A 209 19.72 9.63 3.24
CA LEU A 209 20.96 9.88 2.50
C LEU A 209 21.49 8.62 1.80
N MET A 210 21.48 7.46 2.48
CA MET A 210 21.77 6.17 1.86
C MET A 210 20.80 5.86 0.70
N SER A 211 19.50 6.07 0.89
CA SER A 211 18.51 5.79 -0.18
C SER A 211 18.74 6.68 -1.40
N GLN A 212 19.05 7.96 -1.19
CA GLN A 212 19.42 8.91 -2.23
C GLN A 212 20.70 8.47 -2.96
N LEU A 213 21.74 8.13 -2.21
CA LEU A 213 23.03 7.67 -2.73
C LEU A 213 22.88 6.42 -3.60
N TYR A 214 22.17 5.40 -3.14
CA TYR A 214 21.99 4.17 -3.91
C TYR A 214 21.15 4.43 -5.17
N TYR A 215 20.09 5.22 -5.09
CA TYR A 215 19.23 5.47 -6.23
C TYR A 215 19.83 6.42 -7.28
N SER A 216 20.35 7.58 -6.86
CA SER A 216 20.89 8.62 -7.76
C SER A 216 22.08 8.11 -8.57
N THR A 217 22.98 7.41 -7.88
CA THR A 217 24.20 6.83 -8.45
C THR A 217 23.92 5.82 -9.55
N ILE A 218 22.85 5.04 -9.40
CA ILE A 218 22.49 3.97 -10.32
C ILE A 218 21.76 4.50 -11.55
N MET A 219 20.84 5.45 -11.34
CA MET A 219 19.93 5.91 -12.38
C MET A 219 20.52 7.04 -13.23
N LYS A 220 21.37 7.91 -12.65
CA LYS A 220 21.93 9.07 -13.36
C LYS A 220 23.26 8.77 -14.06
N LEU A 221 23.95 7.65 -13.76
CA LEU A 221 25.38 7.49 -14.08
C LEU A 221 25.71 6.21 -14.88
N PRO A 222 25.35 6.11 -16.18
CA PRO A 222 25.56 4.89 -16.98
C PRO A 222 27.04 4.51 -17.16
N ASN A 223 27.95 5.48 -17.02
CA ASN A 223 29.40 5.30 -17.15
C ASN A 223 30.12 5.04 -15.82
N ILE A 224 29.38 5.01 -14.71
CA ILE A 224 29.96 4.84 -13.37
C ILE A 224 29.54 3.48 -12.82
N THR A 225 30.51 2.71 -12.35
CA THR A 225 30.25 1.47 -11.59
C THR A 225 30.57 1.74 -10.14
N VAL A 226 29.55 1.76 -9.28
CA VAL A 226 29.76 1.98 -7.84
C VAL A 226 29.98 0.68 -7.07
N VAL A 227 30.93 0.75 -6.15
CA VAL A 227 31.44 -0.32 -5.31
C VAL A 227 31.41 0.21 -3.87
N PHE A 228 30.48 -0.28 -3.04
CA PHE A 228 30.31 0.22 -1.67
C PHE A 228 31.28 -0.47 -0.70
N GLN A 229 32.22 0.27 -0.11
CA GLN A 229 33.11 -0.27 0.93
C GLN A 229 32.43 -0.18 2.30
N GLN A 230 32.28 -1.33 2.96
CA GLN A 230 31.64 -1.45 4.27
C GLN A 230 32.58 -0.91 5.37
N GLY A 231 32.14 0.12 6.10
CA GLY A 231 32.71 0.49 7.41
C GLY A 231 32.37 -0.54 8.50
N ASN A 232 32.65 -0.25 9.77
CA ASN A 232 32.25 -1.11 10.90
C ASN A 232 30.73 -0.98 11.14
N VAL A 233 29.90 -1.71 10.37
CA VAL A 233 28.45 -1.45 10.31
C VAL A 233 27.57 -2.47 11.04
N ASN A 234 26.57 -1.95 11.74
CA ASN A 234 25.45 -2.65 12.38
C ASN A 234 24.49 -3.26 11.32
N THR A 235 23.87 -4.40 11.64
CA THR A 235 22.86 -5.18 10.91
C THR A 235 21.81 -4.44 10.06
N ALA A 236 21.49 -3.18 10.34
CA ALA A 236 20.54 -2.38 9.56
C ALA A 236 21.02 -2.07 8.13
N HIS A 237 22.34 -1.91 7.92
CA HIS A 237 22.92 -1.63 6.60
C HIS A 237 22.78 -2.80 5.63
N TYR A 238 22.89 -4.03 6.14
CA TYR A 238 22.83 -5.25 5.35
C TYR A 238 21.48 -5.40 4.63
N ARG A 239 20.38 -5.06 5.32
CA ARG A 239 19.02 -5.17 4.76
C ARG A 239 18.74 -4.18 3.63
N ILE A 240 19.33 -3.00 3.68
CA ILE A 240 19.12 -1.94 2.68
C ILE A 240 19.89 -2.27 1.41
N ILE A 241 21.13 -2.72 1.56
CA ILE A 241 21.96 -3.15 0.43
C ILE A 241 21.33 -4.33 -0.30
N GLU A 242 20.86 -5.35 0.43
CA GLU A 242 20.14 -6.49 -0.19
C GLU A 242 18.87 -6.06 -0.92
N PHE A 243 18.09 -5.15 -0.33
CA PHE A 243 16.87 -4.63 -0.94
C PHE A 243 17.13 -3.89 -2.26
N TYR A 244 18.10 -2.97 -2.28
CA TYR A 244 18.48 -2.27 -3.51
C TYR A 244 19.08 -3.22 -4.56
N ASN A 245 19.84 -4.24 -4.16
CA ASN A 245 20.35 -5.25 -5.09
C ASN A 245 19.24 -6.04 -5.78
N GLU A 246 18.15 -6.37 -5.07
CA GLU A 246 16.98 -7.01 -5.67
C GLU A 246 16.38 -6.12 -6.77
N ILE A 247 16.24 -4.83 -6.50
CA ILE A 247 15.71 -3.83 -7.45
C ILE A 247 16.60 -3.74 -8.69
N LEU A 248 17.92 -3.67 -8.56
CA LEU A 248 18.85 -3.55 -9.69
C LEU A 248 18.88 -4.78 -10.60
N SER A 249 18.61 -5.95 -10.03
CA SER A 249 18.72 -7.22 -10.75
C SER A 249 17.56 -7.49 -11.71
N ASN A 250 16.44 -6.78 -11.58
CA ASN A 250 15.23 -7.04 -12.36
C ASN A 250 15.12 -6.08 -13.57
N LYS A 251 14.94 -6.64 -14.77
CA LYS A 251 14.93 -5.89 -16.04
C LYS A 251 13.64 -5.10 -16.30
N GLU A 252 12.59 -5.31 -15.51
CA GLU A 252 11.28 -4.67 -15.69
C GLU A 252 11.25 -3.19 -15.26
N TYR A 253 12.27 -2.68 -14.56
CA TYR A 253 12.28 -1.33 -13.98
C TYR A 253 12.67 -0.21 -14.96
N ARG A 254 12.26 -0.28 -16.23
CA ARG A 254 12.37 0.84 -17.19
C ARG A 254 11.11 1.71 -17.12
N HIS A 255 11.27 2.97 -16.73
CA HIS A 255 10.17 3.93 -16.65
C HIS A 255 10.10 4.86 -17.88
N GLU A 256 8.87 5.08 -18.36
CA GLU A 256 8.47 6.21 -19.21
C GLU A 256 7.97 7.37 -18.32
N PRO A 257 8.06 8.63 -18.79
CA PRO A 257 7.67 9.82 -18.03
C PRO A 257 6.19 9.82 -17.60
N LEU A 258 5.91 10.39 -16.42
CA LEU A 258 4.56 10.55 -15.86
C LEU A 258 3.68 11.61 -16.54
N GLU A 259 4.15 12.25 -17.62
CA GLU A 259 3.32 13.21 -18.36
C GLU A 259 2.47 12.48 -19.41
N ASN A 260 1.15 12.48 -19.19
CA ASN A 260 0.08 11.98 -20.06
C ASN A 260 -0.05 10.45 -20.22
N LYS A 261 -0.64 9.78 -19.22
CA LYS A 261 -1.44 8.58 -19.50
C LYS A 261 -2.70 8.52 -18.64
N ASP A 262 -3.85 8.80 -19.27
CA ASP A 262 -5.19 8.48 -18.75
C ASP A 262 -5.42 6.96 -18.53
N ASN A 263 -4.44 6.12 -18.80
CA ASN A 263 -4.46 4.67 -18.57
C ASN A 263 -3.05 4.16 -18.26
N ILE A 264 -2.64 4.19 -16.99
CA ILE A 264 -1.55 3.34 -16.52
C ILE A 264 -2.14 1.94 -16.33
N SER A 265 -1.78 1.02 -17.22
CA SER A 265 -2.16 -0.39 -17.12
C SER A 265 -1.45 -1.03 -15.93
N ILE A 266 -2.18 -1.29 -14.85
CA ILE A 266 -1.75 -2.22 -13.81
C ILE A 266 -1.62 -3.59 -14.48
N VAL A 267 -0.38 -4.08 -14.60
CA VAL A 267 -0.13 -5.42 -15.12
C VAL A 267 -0.51 -6.43 -14.04
N ILE A 268 -1.75 -6.91 -14.12
CA ILE A 268 -2.14 -8.12 -13.41
C ILE A 268 -1.49 -9.27 -14.18
N SER A 269 -0.38 -9.81 -13.66
CA SER A 269 0.07 -11.12 -14.13
C SER A 269 -0.93 -12.16 -13.62
N ASP A 270 -1.36 -13.06 -14.51
CA ASP A 270 -2.38 -14.08 -14.25
C ASP A 270 -2.04 -15.05 -13.11
N GLU A 271 -0.84 -14.94 -12.52
CA GLU A 271 -0.33 -15.91 -11.54
C GLU A 271 -0.26 -15.40 -10.09
N ALA A 272 -0.43 -14.10 -9.77
CA ALA A 272 -0.13 -13.65 -8.38
C ALA A 272 -0.80 -12.38 -7.83
N ASN A 273 -1.81 -11.74 -8.44
CA ASN A 273 -2.39 -10.47 -7.95
C ASN A 273 -1.40 -9.32 -7.73
N LYS A 274 -0.17 -9.38 -8.25
CA LYS A 274 0.89 -8.37 -8.01
C LYS A 274 0.54 -7.03 -8.65
N VAL A 275 0.16 -6.05 -7.83
CA VAL A 275 0.07 -4.63 -8.22
C VAL A 275 1.39 -3.97 -7.87
N SER A 276 2.27 -3.77 -8.85
CA SER A 276 3.47 -2.95 -8.66
C SER A 276 3.20 -1.50 -9.06
N PHE A 277 3.22 -0.61 -8.08
CA PHE A 277 3.31 0.83 -8.32
C PHE A 277 4.73 1.28 -7.97
N MET A 278 5.38 2.01 -8.87
CA MET A 278 6.67 2.65 -8.60
C MET A 278 6.63 4.03 -9.26
N PRO A 279 6.48 5.11 -8.47
CA PRO A 279 6.50 6.46 -9.01
C PRO A 279 7.93 6.82 -9.43
N GLU A 280 8.08 7.88 -10.23
CA GLU A 280 9.40 8.49 -10.44
C GLU A 280 9.93 9.03 -9.10
N TYR A 281 11.24 8.95 -8.92
CA TYR A 281 11.89 9.53 -7.75
C TYR A 281 11.82 11.06 -7.83
N ASP A 282 11.29 11.66 -6.77
CA ASP A 282 11.31 13.10 -6.53
C ASP A 282 11.83 13.31 -5.10
N GLU A 283 12.91 14.08 -4.96
CA GLU A 283 13.60 14.36 -3.70
C GLU A 283 12.72 15.08 -2.67
N ASN A 284 11.65 15.72 -3.14
CA ASN A 284 10.74 16.48 -2.28
C ASN A 284 9.64 15.60 -1.68
N ILE A 285 9.51 14.33 -2.09
CA ILE A 285 8.55 13.39 -1.51
C ILE A 285 9.02 13.02 -0.10
N GLU A 286 8.23 13.41 0.89
CA GLU A 286 8.46 13.06 2.30
C GLU A 286 7.97 11.65 2.60
N GLN A 287 6.81 11.29 2.05
CA GLN A 287 6.06 10.09 2.44
C GLN A 287 5.05 9.71 1.35
N ILE A 288 4.84 8.41 1.15
CA ILE A 288 3.72 7.85 0.38
C ILE A 288 2.88 6.93 1.27
N ASP A 289 1.58 7.22 1.36
CA ASP A 289 0.57 6.35 1.98
C ASP A 289 -0.24 5.63 0.91
N TYR A 290 -0.25 4.30 1.01
CA TYR A 290 -1.14 3.45 0.23
C TYR A 290 -2.33 3.08 1.10
N LYS A 291 -3.53 3.42 0.63
CA LYS A 291 -4.78 3.04 1.28
C LYS A 291 -5.61 2.16 0.37
N LEU A 292 -5.98 0.98 0.85
CA LEU A 292 -6.93 0.10 0.18
C LEU A 292 -8.27 0.20 0.91
N ASN A 293 -9.32 0.59 0.20
CA ASN A 293 -10.67 0.74 0.74
C ASN A 293 -10.71 1.62 2.03
N GLU A 294 -9.93 2.71 2.05
CA GLU A 294 -9.68 3.62 3.18
C GLU A 294 -8.74 3.13 4.29
N GLU A 295 -8.41 1.85 4.33
CA GLU A 295 -7.46 1.32 5.30
C GLU A 295 -6.02 1.53 4.82
N THR A 296 -5.16 2.04 5.70
CA THR A 296 -3.74 2.22 5.37
C THR A 296 -3.06 0.86 5.37
N ILE A 297 -2.64 0.43 4.19
CA ILE A 297 -2.00 -0.86 3.99
C ILE A 297 -0.47 -0.76 4.00
N LEU A 298 0.08 0.35 3.53
CA LEU A 298 1.50 0.62 3.56
C LEU A 298 1.74 2.12 3.71
N LYS A 299 2.72 2.45 4.55
CA LYS A 299 3.27 3.79 4.66
C LYS A 299 4.77 3.69 4.46
N THR A 300 5.29 4.36 3.45
CA THR A 300 6.71 4.36 3.13
C THR A 300 7.23 5.78 3.06
N TYR A 301 8.42 5.97 3.60
CA TYR A 301 9.13 7.24 3.66
C TYR A 301 10.35 7.24 2.74
N ARG A 302 10.60 6.11 2.05
CA ARG A 302 11.85 5.89 1.32
C ARG A 302 11.61 5.16 0.01
N TYR A 303 12.37 5.58 -0.99
CA TYR A 303 12.35 5.00 -2.31
C TYR A 303 12.99 3.57 -2.31
N PRO A 304 12.59 2.67 -3.24
CA PRO A 304 11.39 2.75 -4.06
C PRO A 304 10.14 2.61 -3.23
N PHE A 305 9.16 3.43 -3.58
CA PHE A 305 7.81 3.34 -3.05
C PHE A 305 7.09 2.19 -3.79
N LYS A 306 7.42 0.96 -3.40
CA LYS A 306 6.87 -0.26 -3.99
C LYS A 306 5.70 -0.75 -3.17
N LEU A 307 4.56 -0.93 -3.81
CA LEU A 307 3.48 -1.75 -3.28
C LEU A 307 3.64 -3.17 -3.82
N MET A 308 3.65 -4.19 -2.95
CA MET A 308 3.59 -5.60 -3.34
C MET A 308 2.25 -6.16 -2.89
N ALA A 309 1.39 -6.56 -3.82
CA ALA A 309 0.04 -6.99 -3.48
C ALA A 309 -0.05 -8.35 -2.76
N ASP A 310 1.06 -9.09 -2.65
CA ASP A 310 1.13 -10.31 -1.84
C ASP A 310 0.88 -10.02 -0.33
N GLU A 311 0.88 -8.74 0.07
CA GLU A 311 0.70 -8.30 1.45
C GLU A 311 -0.74 -7.94 1.84
N TYR A 312 -1.70 -7.83 0.90
CA TYR A 312 -3.04 -7.29 1.20
C TYR A 312 -4.19 -8.06 0.53
N GLU A 313 -5.29 -8.25 1.26
CA GLU A 313 -6.46 -8.98 0.78
C GLU A 313 -7.43 -8.07 0.00
N LEU A 314 -7.54 -8.26 -1.31
CA LEU A 314 -8.61 -7.64 -2.12
C LEU A 314 -9.96 -8.29 -1.79
N VAL A 315 -11.00 -7.46 -1.65
CA VAL A 315 -12.39 -7.93 -1.55
C VAL A 315 -12.96 -8.27 -2.92
N ASP A 316 -14.04 -9.05 -2.98
CA ASP A 316 -14.72 -9.35 -4.24
C ASP A 316 -15.42 -8.12 -4.80
N GLY A 317 -15.35 -7.90 -6.12
CA GLY A 317 -15.90 -6.69 -6.76
C GLY A 317 -14.83 -5.65 -7.09
N VAL A 318 -15.09 -4.38 -6.76
CA VAL A 318 -14.19 -3.26 -7.09
C VAL A 318 -13.59 -2.69 -5.81
N ASN A 319 -12.26 -2.70 -5.74
CA ASN A 319 -11.47 -2.16 -4.64
C ASN A 319 -10.91 -0.79 -5.05
N ARG A 320 -10.75 0.11 -4.08
CA ARG A 320 -10.19 1.45 -4.28
C ARG A 320 -8.81 1.53 -3.64
N LEU A 321 -7.76 1.68 -4.47
CA LEU A 321 -6.40 1.95 -4.03
C LEU A 321 -6.13 3.45 -4.17
N LYS A 322 -5.98 4.15 -3.04
CA LYS A 322 -5.53 5.53 -2.98
C LYS A 322 -4.03 5.56 -2.69
N ILE A 323 -3.30 6.31 -3.48
CA ILE A 323 -1.89 6.59 -3.29
C ILE A 323 -1.78 8.06 -2.95
N ILE A 324 -1.32 8.34 -1.75
CA ILE A 324 -1.32 9.65 -1.12
C ILE A 324 0.14 10.07 -0.99
N ILE A 325 0.55 11.05 -1.77
CA ILE A 325 1.94 11.55 -1.80
C ILE A 325 2.00 12.83 -0.99
N LYS A 326 2.89 12.86 0.01
CA LYS A 326 3.21 14.05 0.80
C LYS A 326 4.56 14.61 0.38
N TYR A 327 4.62 15.92 0.22
CA TYR A 327 5.84 16.64 -0.10
C TYR A 327 6.30 17.45 1.10
N ARG A 328 7.61 17.57 1.31
CA ARG A 328 8.19 18.37 2.41
C ARG A 328 7.79 19.85 2.31
N ASP A 329 7.67 20.36 1.09
CA ASP A 329 7.48 21.79 0.81
C ASP A 329 6.07 22.16 0.34
N LYS A 330 5.09 21.26 0.42
CA LYS A 330 3.69 21.53 0.02
C LYS A 330 2.72 21.08 1.10
N GLU A 331 1.75 21.93 1.41
CA GLU A 331 0.61 21.54 2.26
C GLU A 331 -0.32 20.55 1.54
N ASP A 332 -0.32 20.57 0.20
CA ASP A 332 -1.21 19.76 -0.61
C ASP A 332 -0.72 18.32 -0.75
N VAL A 333 -1.59 17.41 -0.31
CA VAL A 333 -1.44 15.97 -0.46
C VAL A 333 -2.02 15.55 -1.82
N ILE A 334 -1.18 15.01 -2.71
CA ILE A 334 -1.66 14.52 -4.01
C ILE A 334 -2.21 13.11 -3.84
N VAL A 335 -3.49 12.91 -4.22
CA VAL A 335 -4.16 11.61 -4.16
C VAL A 335 -4.38 11.08 -5.57
N GLN A 336 -3.69 9.99 -5.92
CA GLN A 336 -4.03 9.18 -7.09
C GLN A 336 -4.93 8.03 -6.67
N THR A 337 -6.01 7.78 -7.41
CA THR A 337 -6.98 6.71 -7.08
C THR A 337 -7.08 5.72 -8.22
N TYR A 338 -6.94 4.43 -7.90
CA TYR A 338 -7.04 3.31 -8.83
C TYR A 338 -8.15 2.37 -8.39
N TYR A 339 -8.83 1.77 -9.36
CA TYR A 339 -9.93 0.83 -9.13
C TYR A 339 -9.54 -0.57 -9.59
N LEU A 340 -9.42 -1.49 -8.65
CA LEU A 340 -8.96 -2.85 -8.87
C LEU A 340 -10.16 -3.80 -8.87
N LYS A 341 -10.44 -4.43 -10.00
CA LYS A 341 -11.46 -5.48 -10.10
C LYS A 341 -10.86 -6.79 -9.58
N ASN A 342 -11.53 -7.39 -8.61
CA ASN A 342 -11.18 -8.68 -8.06
C ASN A 342 -12.37 -9.63 -8.13
N LYS A 343 -12.08 -10.89 -8.44
CA LYS A 343 -13.04 -12.00 -8.46
C LYS A 343 -12.40 -13.18 -7.74
N ARG A 344 -12.27 -13.09 -6.42
CA ARG A 344 -12.01 -14.28 -5.61
C ARG A 344 -13.36 -14.91 -5.28
N ASN A 345 -13.31 -16.16 -4.83
CA ASN A 345 -14.45 -16.81 -4.18
C ASN A 345 -14.17 -16.72 -2.69
N LYS A 346 -14.30 -15.52 -2.08
CA LYS A 346 -14.24 -15.44 -0.61
C LYS A 346 -15.46 -16.16 -0.02
N SER A 347 -15.47 -16.39 1.29
CA SER A 347 -16.62 -16.99 1.97
C SER A 347 -17.86 -16.12 1.80
N ILE A 348 -18.77 -16.53 0.92
CA ILE A 348 -20.11 -15.95 0.84
C ILE A 348 -20.90 -16.45 2.05
N GLY A 349 -21.60 -15.56 2.74
CA GLY A 349 -22.49 -15.94 3.83
C GLY A 349 -23.60 -16.90 3.37
N GLU A 350 -24.31 -17.51 4.31
CA GLU A 350 -25.46 -18.35 3.96
C GLU A 350 -26.72 -17.49 3.80
N ARG A 351 -27.28 -17.47 2.58
CA ARG A 351 -28.52 -16.73 2.31
C ARG A 351 -29.72 -17.44 2.92
N GLN A 352 -30.39 -16.77 3.85
CA GLN A 352 -31.64 -17.28 4.41
C GLN A 352 -32.77 -17.26 3.39
N ARG A 353 -33.64 -18.28 3.45
CA ARG A 353 -34.76 -18.41 2.51
C ARG A 353 -35.82 -17.35 2.83
N ARG A 354 -36.12 -16.50 1.85
CA ARG A 354 -37.21 -15.54 1.95
C ARG A 354 -38.57 -16.23 1.90
N VAL A 355 -39.55 -15.67 2.60
CA VAL A 355 -40.95 -16.00 2.35
C VAL A 355 -41.27 -15.44 0.97
N SER A 356 -41.31 -16.28 -0.06
CA SER A 356 -41.81 -15.88 -1.38
C SER A 356 -43.13 -16.60 -1.61
N LYS A 357 -44.17 -15.81 -1.86
CA LYS A 357 -45.44 -16.33 -2.34
C LYS A 357 -45.24 -16.50 -3.85
N ASN A 358 -45.19 -17.74 -4.32
CA ASN A 358 -45.08 -18.05 -5.75
C ASN A 358 -46.38 -17.65 -6.46
N TYR A 359 -46.51 -16.36 -6.81
CA TYR A 359 -47.65 -15.84 -7.57
C TYR A 359 -47.58 -16.35 -9.00
N LYS A 360 -48.66 -16.98 -9.46
CA LYS A 360 -48.71 -17.50 -10.83
C LYS A 360 -48.81 -16.36 -11.82
N VAL A 361 -48.27 -16.55 -13.04
CA VAL A 361 -48.24 -15.54 -14.10
C VAL A 361 -49.64 -14.98 -14.44
N GLU A 362 -50.70 -15.74 -14.21
CA GLU A 362 -52.07 -15.30 -14.45
C GLU A 362 -52.60 -14.32 -13.38
N GLU A 363 -51.98 -14.28 -12.20
CA GLU A 363 -52.33 -13.35 -11.12
C GLU A 363 -51.82 -11.94 -11.46
N LYS A 364 -52.74 -10.98 -11.52
CA LYS A 364 -52.44 -9.58 -11.86
C LYS A 364 -52.97 -8.63 -10.81
N SER A 365 -52.25 -7.54 -10.59
CA SER A 365 -52.70 -6.44 -9.76
C SER A 365 -53.92 -5.75 -10.37
N SER A 366 -54.71 -5.09 -9.52
CA SER A 366 -55.88 -4.31 -9.92
C SER A 366 -55.53 -2.87 -10.34
N TYR A 367 -54.26 -2.57 -10.61
CA TYR A 367 -53.80 -1.20 -10.88
C TYR A 367 -53.91 -0.86 -12.37
N ASP A 368 -54.43 0.33 -12.68
CA ASP A 368 -54.71 0.74 -14.06
C ASP A 368 -53.44 1.13 -14.84
N ASN A 369 -52.45 1.75 -14.19
CA ASN A 369 -51.24 2.31 -14.84
C ASN A 369 -49.93 1.54 -14.55
N LEU A 370 -50.01 0.33 -13.99
CA LEU A 370 -48.85 -0.52 -13.63
C LEU A 370 -47.83 0.11 -12.66
N TYR A 371 -48.16 1.21 -11.98
CA TYR A 371 -47.39 1.63 -10.81
C TYR A 371 -47.66 0.68 -9.64
N ILE A 372 -46.61 0.07 -9.12
CA ILE A 372 -46.62 -0.70 -7.88
C ILE A 372 -46.17 0.25 -6.76
N PRO A 373 -47.00 0.50 -5.73
CA PRO A 373 -46.67 1.43 -4.66
C PRO A 373 -45.52 0.88 -3.83
N VAL A 374 -44.48 1.71 -3.68
CA VAL A 374 -43.30 1.44 -2.85
C VAL A 374 -43.24 2.50 -1.77
N LEU A 375 -43.44 2.12 -0.51
CA LEU A 375 -43.47 3.04 0.62
C LEU A 375 -42.06 3.22 1.19
N MET A 376 -41.66 4.46 1.44
CA MET A 376 -40.35 4.82 1.98
C MET A 376 -40.50 5.37 3.39
N TYR A 377 -39.91 4.63 4.33
CA TYR A 377 -39.70 5.02 5.72
C TYR A 377 -38.19 5.17 5.99
N HIS A 378 -37.82 5.75 7.14
CA HIS A 378 -36.42 5.83 7.57
C HIS A 378 -36.30 5.38 9.03
N GLU A 379 -36.64 6.25 9.99
CA GLU A 379 -36.51 6.00 11.42
C GLU A 379 -37.88 5.83 12.10
N PHE A 380 -37.91 5.10 13.22
CA PHE A 380 -39.08 4.98 14.08
C PHE A 380 -38.75 5.40 15.52
N LYS A 381 -39.69 6.09 16.17
CA LYS A 381 -39.57 6.59 17.55
C LYS A 381 -40.92 6.55 18.26
N ASP A 382 -40.92 6.43 19.58
CA ASP A 382 -42.15 6.57 20.35
C ASP A 382 -42.62 8.03 20.43
N GLU A 383 -41.67 8.95 20.57
CA GLU A 383 -41.91 10.40 20.54
C GLU A 383 -41.11 11.01 19.38
N VAL A 384 -41.83 11.63 18.43
CA VAL A 384 -41.23 12.33 17.28
C VAL A 384 -41.29 13.83 17.58
N GLY A 385 -40.14 14.51 17.55
CA GLY A 385 -40.08 15.94 17.80
C GLY A 385 -40.79 16.78 16.72
N GLU A 386 -41.10 18.03 17.06
CA GLU A 386 -41.99 18.90 16.27
C GLU A 386 -41.33 19.51 15.01
N SER A 387 -40.01 19.36 14.83
CA SER A 387 -39.31 19.96 13.70
C SER A 387 -39.68 19.30 12.37
N ASP A 388 -39.80 20.08 11.29
CA ASP A 388 -40.12 19.56 9.95
C ASP A 388 -39.13 18.46 9.51
N SER A 389 -37.84 18.61 9.84
CA SER A 389 -36.82 17.60 9.54
C SER A 389 -37.09 16.27 10.25
N GLU A 390 -37.49 16.32 11.51
CA GLU A 390 -37.72 15.12 12.31
C GLU A 390 -39.06 14.46 11.93
N GLN A 391 -40.10 15.26 11.70
CA GLN A 391 -41.39 14.79 11.18
C GLN A 391 -41.27 14.15 9.79
N SER A 392 -40.27 14.55 9.00
CA SER A 392 -40.00 14.00 7.67
C SER A 392 -39.27 12.65 7.72
N ILE A 393 -38.32 12.46 8.64
CA ILE A 393 -37.45 11.28 8.67
C ILE A 393 -37.87 10.22 9.70
N SER A 394 -38.59 10.59 10.75
CA SER A 394 -39.05 9.66 11.76
C SER A 394 -40.56 9.41 11.62
N VAL A 395 -41.04 8.23 11.99
CA VAL A 395 -42.48 7.93 12.15
C VAL A 395 -42.74 7.37 13.55
N GLY A 396 -43.80 7.85 14.19
CA GLY A 396 -44.23 7.38 15.51
C GLY A 396 -44.52 5.88 15.51
N THR A 397 -44.08 5.14 16.53
CA THR A 397 -44.30 3.68 16.67
C THR A 397 -45.77 3.30 16.49
N GLN A 398 -46.66 4.02 17.17
CA GLN A 398 -48.10 3.76 17.11
C GLN A 398 -48.68 4.11 15.72
N LEU A 399 -48.26 5.23 15.15
CA LEU A 399 -48.70 5.65 13.82
C LEU A 399 -48.26 4.66 12.74
N PHE A 400 -47.02 4.16 12.79
CA PHE A 400 -46.54 3.13 11.87
C PHE A 400 -47.40 1.86 11.96
N LYS A 401 -47.72 1.40 13.18
CA LYS A 401 -48.60 0.24 13.38
C LYS A 401 -50.00 0.48 12.79
N GLU A 402 -50.56 1.67 13.01
CA GLU A 402 -51.87 2.05 12.46
C GLU A 402 -51.88 2.08 10.93
N GLN A 403 -50.84 2.64 10.31
CA GLN A 403 -50.66 2.65 8.85
C GLN A 403 -50.63 1.22 8.28
N LEU A 404 -49.87 0.31 8.89
CA LEU A 404 -49.79 -1.09 8.45
C LEU A 404 -51.10 -1.86 8.64
N ILE A 405 -51.81 -1.63 9.75
CA ILE A 405 -53.14 -2.21 9.99
C ILE A 405 -54.14 -1.69 8.94
N ALA A 406 -54.10 -0.40 8.61
CA ALA A 406 -54.96 0.18 7.59
C ALA A 406 -54.71 -0.42 6.20
N LEU A 407 -53.43 -0.60 5.81
CA LEU A 407 -53.06 -1.30 4.58
C LEU A 407 -53.62 -2.73 4.56
N LYS A 408 -53.40 -3.50 5.63
CA LYS A 408 -53.89 -4.88 5.76
C LYS A 408 -55.42 -4.95 5.67
N ASN A 409 -56.13 -4.08 6.39
CA ASN A 409 -57.59 -4.01 6.37
C ASN A 409 -58.15 -3.59 5.01
N ALA A 410 -57.44 -2.74 4.27
CA ALA A 410 -57.79 -2.33 2.91
C ALA A 410 -57.44 -3.39 1.84
N GLY A 411 -56.90 -4.54 2.25
CA GLY A 411 -56.61 -5.69 1.40
C GLY A 411 -55.25 -5.65 0.69
N TYR A 412 -54.34 -4.76 1.11
CA TYR A 412 -52.99 -4.73 0.56
C TYR A 412 -52.18 -5.94 1.01
N THR A 413 -51.38 -6.48 0.10
CA THR A 413 -50.47 -7.59 0.35
C THR A 413 -49.04 -7.11 0.13
N THR A 414 -48.19 -7.28 1.14
CA THR A 414 -46.77 -6.98 0.99
C THR A 414 -46.09 -7.98 0.06
N ILE A 415 -45.26 -7.47 -0.83
CA ILE A 415 -44.42 -8.25 -1.74
C ILE A 415 -42.96 -7.81 -1.58
N ASN A 416 -42.03 -8.65 -2.05
CA ASN A 416 -40.60 -8.30 -2.10
C ASN A 416 -40.17 -7.90 -3.53
N PHE A 417 -38.95 -7.39 -3.67
CA PHE A 417 -38.41 -6.97 -4.97
C PHE A 417 -38.16 -8.11 -5.96
N LYS A 418 -38.05 -9.36 -5.51
CA LYS A 418 -38.00 -10.50 -6.43
C LYS A 418 -39.37 -10.75 -7.05
N ASP A 419 -40.45 -10.68 -6.28
CA ASP A 419 -41.80 -10.78 -6.82
C ASP A 419 -42.04 -9.67 -7.86
N LEU A 420 -41.59 -8.44 -7.59
CA LEU A 420 -41.64 -7.34 -8.56
C LEU A 420 -40.82 -7.62 -9.82
N LYS A 421 -39.57 -8.10 -9.67
CA LYS A 421 -38.71 -8.44 -10.82
C LYS A 421 -39.34 -9.53 -11.68
N ASP A 422 -39.80 -10.60 -11.05
CA ASP A 422 -40.43 -11.74 -11.74
C ASP A 422 -41.68 -11.29 -12.51
N TYR A 423 -42.47 -10.36 -11.95
CA TYR A 423 -43.60 -9.74 -12.63
C TYR A 423 -43.19 -8.89 -13.84
N LEU A 424 -42.21 -8.00 -13.67
CA LEU A 424 -41.73 -7.13 -14.76
C LEU A 424 -41.09 -7.92 -15.91
N GLU A 425 -40.52 -9.09 -15.62
CA GLU A 425 -39.97 -10.02 -16.60
C GLU A 425 -41.00 -11.00 -17.18
N GLY A 426 -42.25 -10.98 -16.70
CA GLY A 426 -43.33 -11.84 -17.18
C GLY A 426 -43.20 -13.31 -16.77
N VAL A 427 -42.42 -13.61 -15.74
CA VAL A 427 -42.18 -14.97 -15.21
C VAL A 427 -42.90 -15.24 -13.89
N GLY A 428 -43.52 -14.22 -13.29
CA GLY A 428 -44.37 -14.32 -12.09
C GLY A 428 -45.56 -13.37 -12.14
N GLY A 429 -46.54 -13.59 -11.26
CA GLY A 429 -47.70 -12.70 -11.08
C GLY A 429 -47.55 -11.76 -9.88
N LEU A 430 -48.62 -11.03 -9.57
CA LEU A 430 -48.75 -10.21 -8.38
C LEU A 430 -50.12 -10.41 -7.71
N PRO A 431 -50.23 -10.21 -6.38
CA PRO A 431 -51.53 -10.16 -5.72
C PRO A 431 -52.36 -8.97 -6.22
N GLN A 432 -53.65 -8.91 -5.87
CA GLN A 432 -54.56 -7.86 -6.34
C GLN A 432 -54.11 -6.45 -5.95
N LYS A 433 -53.70 -6.24 -4.69
CA LYS A 433 -53.22 -4.95 -4.18
C LYS A 433 -51.79 -5.08 -3.62
N PRO A 434 -50.76 -5.21 -4.48
CA PRO A 434 -49.38 -5.37 -4.04
C PRO A 434 -48.83 -4.05 -3.48
N VAL A 435 -48.09 -4.10 -2.39
CA VAL A 435 -47.32 -2.96 -1.86
C VAL A 435 -45.94 -3.42 -1.43
N ILE A 436 -44.92 -2.59 -1.68
CA ILE A 436 -43.56 -2.83 -1.16
C ILE A 436 -43.32 -1.87 -0.01
N LEU A 437 -42.87 -2.40 1.13
CA LEU A 437 -42.42 -1.58 2.25
C LEU A 437 -40.90 -1.47 2.22
N THR A 438 -40.39 -0.25 2.32
CA THR A 438 -38.95 0.00 2.35
C THR A 438 -38.57 0.89 3.52
N THR A 439 -37.42 0.62 4.13
CA THR A 439 -36.74 1.55 5.02
C THR A 439 -35.37 1.88 4.45
N ASP A 440 -34.91 3.11 4.64
CA ASP A 440 -33.56 3.54 4.26
C ASP A 440 -32.63 3.58 5.49
N ASP A 441 -31.34 3.72 5.21
CA ASP A 441 -30.20 3.88 6.12
C ASP A 441 -29.82 2.68 7.00
N GLY A 442 -30.78 1.94 7.54
CA GLY A 442 -30.53 0.80 8.43
C GLY A 442 -30.40 1.17 9.91
N TYR A 443 -31.22 2.14 10.35
CA TYR A 443 -31.30 2.54 11.75
C TYR A 443 -31.72 1.38 12.67
N LEU A 444 -31.25 1.43 13.93
CA LEU A 444 -31.54 0.44 14.96
C LEU A 444 -33.05 0.31 15.21
N SER A 445 -33.80 1.40 15.06
CA SER A 445 -35.27 1.41 15.15
C SER A 445 -35.96 0.53 14.10
N ASN A 446 -35.32 0.28 12.94
CA ASN A 446 -35.82 -0.70 11.98
C ASN A 446 -35.85 -2.13 12.56
N TYR A 447 -34.91 -2.44 13.46
CA TYR A 447 -34.84 -3.72 14.17
C TYR A 447 -35.66 -3.71 15.47
N THR A 448 -35.56 -2.67 16.29
CA THR A 448 -36.20 -2.66 17.63
C THR A 448 -37.69 -2.33 17.62
N ILE A 449 -38.17 -1.60 16.61
CA ILE A 449 -39.56 -1.14 16.51
C ILE A 449 -40.24 -1.74 15.27
N ALA A 450 -39.72 -1.47 14.08
CA ALA A 450 -40.43 -1.83 12.85
C ALA A 450 -40.52 -3.35 12.63
N TYR A 451 -39.41 -4.08 12.81
CA TYR A 451 -39.38 -5.52 12.61
C TYR A 451 -40.36 -6.29 13.53
N PRO A 452 -40.47 -6.02 14.84
CA PRO A 452 -41.49 -6.63 15.70
C PRO A 452 -42.92 -6.41 15.21
N ILE A 453 -43.26 -5.20 14.75
CA ILE A 453 -44.59 -4.87 14.24
C ILE A 453 -44.85 -5.60 12.92
N LEU A 454 -43.89 -5.61 12.00
CA LEU A 454 -43.97 -6.34 10.73
C LEU A 454 -44.17 -7.85 10.97
N LYS A 455 -43.46 -8.41 11.96
CA LYS A 455 -43.58 -9.80 12.38
C LYS A 455 -44.94 -10.11 13.00
N GLU A 456 -45.48 -9.24 13.85
CA GLU A 456 -46.83 -9.35 14.42
C GLU A 456 -47.90 -9.37 13.31
N LEU A 457 -47.70 -8.57 12.26
CA LEU A 457 -48.66 -8.41 11.18
C LEU A 457 -48.45 -9.37 9.99
N ASP A 458 -47.39 -10.19 10.01
CA ASP A 458 -46.96 -11.07 8.91
C ASP A 458 -46.76 -10.29 7.59
N MET A 459 -46.02 -9.17 7.69
CA MET A 459 -45.75 -8.27 6.58
C MET A 459 -44.26 -8.26 6.23
N GLN A 460 -43.98 -8.25 4.93
CA GLN A 460 -42.62 -8.23 4.39
C GLN A 460 -42.13 -6.80 4.14
N ALA A 461 -40.82 -6.59 4.25
CA ALA A 461 -40.18 -5.31 3.95
C ALA A 461 -38.77 -5.50 3.37
N THR A 462 -38.26 -4.47 2.71
CA THR A 462 -36.86 -4.39 2.27
C THR A 462 -36.16 -3.25 2.98
N TYR A 463 -35.04 -3.51 3.65
CA TYR A 463 -34.25 -2.49 4.30
C TYR A 463 -33.02 -2.19 3.44
N PHE A 464 -32.92 -0.96 2.95
CA PHE A 464 -31.75 -0.44 2.25
C PHE A 464 -30.76 0.07 3.28
N ILE A 465 -29.62 -0.61 3.42
CA ILE A 465 -28.63 -0.28 4.43
C ILE A 465 -27.39 0.38 3.84
N THR A 466 -26.70 1.14 4.67
CA THR A 466 -25.35 1.66 4.38
C THR A 466 -24.31 0.85 5.19
N PRO A 467 -23.64 -0.17 4.60
CA PRO A 467 -22.76 -1.08 5.34
C PRO A 467 -21.68 -0.43 6.19
N LYS A 468 -21.18 0.76 5.82
CA LYS A 468 -20.21 1.52 6.63
C LYS A 468 -20.74 1.87 8.02
N TYR A 469 -22.05 2.01 8.20
CA TYR A 469 -22.67 2.41 9.48
C TYR A 469 -23.26 1.25 10.27
N VAL A 470 -23.32 0.04 9.72
CA VAL A 470 -23.91 -1.13 10.40
C VAL A 470 -23.21 -1.38 11.74
N GLY A 471 -23.98 -1.43 12.81
CA GLY A 471 -23.50 -1.59 14.19
C GLY A 471 -22.79 -0.37 14.78
N ILE A 472 -22.78 0.78 14.10
CA ILE A 472 -22.23 2.02 14.65
C ILE A 472 -23.30 2.73 15.48
N ASP A 473 -22.91 3.05 16.71
CA ASP A 473 -23.67 3.89 17.63
C ASP A 473 -23.39 5.38 17.32
N THR A 474 -24.34 6.03 16.64
CA THR A 474 -24.30 7.47 16.34
C THR A 474 -25.49 8.17 16.98
N MET A 475 -25.74 9.45 16.67
CA MET A 475 -26.99 10.11 17.09
C MET A 475 -28.25 9.37 16.59
N MET A 476 -28.14 8.66 15.47
CA MET A 476 -29.14 7.70 14.99
C MET A 476 -28.43 6.34 14.89
N PRO A 477 -28.53 5.49 15.92
CA PRO A 477 -27.81 4.21 15.97
C PRO A 477 -28.29 3.30 14.83
N HIS A 478 -27.43 2.40 14.36
CA HIS A 478 -27.74 1.43 13.30
C HIS A 478 -27.77 0.01 13.87
N PHE A 479 -28.58 -0.87 13.26
CA PHE A 479 -28.59 -2.28 13.68
C PHE A 479 -27.28 -2.98 13.30
N THR A 480 -26.95 -4.06 14.00
CA THR A 480 -25.75 -4.87 13.76
C THR A 480 -25.97 -5.93 12.67
N TRP A 481 -24.89 -6.53 12.16
CA TRP A 481 -25.00 -7.66 11.23
C TRP A 481 -25.74 -8.86 11.82
N ASP A 482 -25.62 -9.11 13.12
CA ASP A 482 -26.33 -10.22 13.78
C ASP A 482 -27.83 -9.95 13.86
N GLN A 483 -28.23 -8.71 14.12
CA GLN A 483 -29.63 -8.28 14.04
C GLN A 483 -30.16 -8.37 12.59
N ALA A 484 -29.34 -8.02 11.60
CA ALA A 484 -29.68 -8.19 10.19
C ALA A 484 -29.91 -9.67 9.82
N LYS A 485 -29.05 -10.57 10.30
CA LYS A 485 -29.21 -12.03 10.12
C LYS A 485 -30.49 -12.54 10.77
N GLU A 486 -30.83 -12.08 11.97
CA GLU A 486 -32.08 -12.46 12.64
C GLU A 486 -33.30 -12.04 11.81
N MET A 487 -33.30 -10.80 11.30
CA MET A 487 -34.37 -10.28 10.46
C MET A 487 -34.49 -11.08 9.14
N GLU A 488 -33.38 -11.42 8.48
CA GLU A 488 -33.43 -12.27 7.27
C GLU A 488 -33.89 -13.71 7.59
N ALA A 489 -33.50 -14.26 8.74
CA ALA A 489 -33.90 -15.60 9.17
C ALA A 489 -35.41 -15.73 9.44
N SER A 490 -36.10 -14.61 9.72
CA SER A 490 -37.56 -14.58 9.76
C SER A 490 -38.21 -14.83 8.39
N GLY A 491 -37.47 -14.60 7.31
CA GLY A 491 -37.94 -14.62 5.93
C GLY A 491 -38.81 -13.43 5.52
N LEU A 492 -39.08 -12.48 6.44
CA LEU A 492 -39.89 -11.27 6.19
C LEU A 492 -39.08 -10.08 5.67
N ILE A 493 -37.82 -9.96 6.10
CA ILE A 493 -36.97 -8.80 5.80
C ILE A 493 -35.91 -9.16 4.77
N ASP A 494 -35.79 -8.34 3.73
CA ASP A 494 -34.72 -8.40 2.73
C ASP A 494 -33.74 -7.25 2.92
N ILE A 495 -32.45 -7.54 3.07
CA ILE A 495 -31.41 -6.51 3.21
C ILE A 495 -30.78 -6.22 1.84
N GLN A 496 -30.82 -4.94 1.44
CA GLN A 496 -30.38 -4.44 0.13
C GLN A 496 -29.52 -3.17 0.29
N SER A 497 -29.00 -2.64 -0.82
CA SER A 497 -27.95 -1.60 -0.79
C SER A 497 -28.50 -0.17 -0.82
N HIS A 498 -28.01 0.67 0.09
CA HIS A 498 -28.10 2.13 0.03
C HIS A 498 -26.73 2.78 -0.24
N THR A 499 -25.90 2.14 -1.07
CA THR A 499 -24.45 2.42 -1.26
C THR A 499 -23.58 1.99 -0.07
N TYR A 500 -22.26 2.14 -0.13
CA TYR A 500 -21.37 1.69 0.94
C TYR A 500 -21.33 2.72 2.06
N SER A 501 -21.23 4.01 1.70
CA SER A 501 -21.01 5.10 2.63
C SER A 501 -22.00 6.26 2.53
N HIS A 502 -23.14 6.05 1.85
CA HIS A 502 -24.21 7.05 1.67
C HIS A 502 -23.77 8.26 0.80
N ASN A 503 -22.85 8.04 -0.15
CA ASN A 503 -22.42 9.11 -1.06
C ASN A 503 -23.44 9.37 -2.18
N LEU A 504 -23.59 10.64 -2.55
CA LEU A 504 -24.48 11.09 -3.63
C LEU A 504 -23.86 10.73 -4.98
N LEU A 505 -24.42 9.72 -5.66
CA LEU A 505 -23.74 9.07 -6.78
C LEU A 505 -23.59 9.96 -8.03
N ASP A 506 -24.47 10.93 -8.24
CA ASP A 506 -24.37 11.88 -9.36
C ASP A 506 -23.24 12.91 -9.24
N GLN A 507 -22.66 13.05 -8.04
CA GLN A 507 -21.51 13.91 -7.75
C GLN A 507 -20.17 13.17 -7.88
N LEU A 508 -20.22 11.85 -8.12
CA LEU A 508 -19.04 10.99 -8.15
C LEU A 508 -18.59 10.65 -9.58
N PRO A 509 -17.27 10.50 -9.80
CA PRO A 509 -16.76 9.93 -11.05
C PRO A 509 -17.11 8.43 -11.16
N TYR A 510 -17.04 7.88 -12.37
CA TYR A 510 -17.40 6.48 -12.67
C TYR A 510 -16.82 5.47 -11.68
N GLY A 511 -15.51 5.55 -11.42
CA GLY A 511 -14.85 4.59 -10.53
C GLY A 511 -15.41 4.60 -9.11
N GLU A 512 -15.70 5.79 -8.57
CA GLU A 512 -16.26 5.94 -7.22
C GLU A 512 -17.70 5.41 -7.14
N VAL A 513 -18.52 5.65 -8.16
CA VAL A 513 -19.89 5.10 -8.25
C VAL A 513 -19.87 3.58 -8.20
N ILE A 514 -18.99 2.99 -9.01
CA ILE A 514 -18.87 1.53 -9.08
C ILE A 514 -18.31 0.96 -7.77
N TYR A 515 -17.34 1.64 -7.16
CA TYR A 515 -16.77 1.25 -5.87
C TYR A 515 -17.84 1.25 -4.76
N GLU A 516 -18.58 2.35 -4.60
CA GLU A 516 -19.64 2.50 -3.60
C GLU A 516 -20.68 1.38 -3.68
N ALA A 517 -21.15 1.08 -4.89
CA ALA A 517 -22.16 0.05 -5.07
C ALA A 517 -21.60 -1.37 -4.94
N SER A 518 -20.42 -1.65 -5.51
CA SER A 518 -19.83 -2.99 -5.48
C SER A 518 -19.44 -3.40 -4.06
N LEU A 519 -18.79 -2.49 -3.31
CA LEU A 519 -18.38 -2.75 -1.93
C LEU A 519 -19.59 -2.91 -1.01
N SER A 520 -20.66 -2.15 -1.23
CA SER A 520 -21.90 -2.29 -0.46
C SER A 520 -22.49 -3.70 -0.59
N PHE A 521 -22.64 -4.20 -1.82
CA PHE A 521 -23.13 -5.57 -2.04
C PHE A 521 -22.15 -6.63 -1.54
N GLU A 522 -20.84 -6.43 -1.67
CA GLU A 522 -19.86 -7.37 -1.13
C GLU A 522 -20.02 -7.52 0.38
N LYS A 523 -20.10 -6.42 1.13
CA LYS A 523 -20.31 -6.47 2.59
C LYS A 523 -21.62 -7.13 2.99
N ILE A 524 -22.69 -6.86 2.23
CA ILE A 524 -23.99 -7.53 2.42
C ILE A 524 -23.87 -9.04 2.16
N GLU A 525 -23.24 -9.45 1.05
CA GLU A 525 -23.15 -10.86 0.65
C GLU A 525 -22.15 -11.66 1.50
N GLU A 526 -21.09 -11.02 2.02
CA GLU A 526 -20.15 -11.59 3.00
C GLU A 526 -20.89 -11.94 4.30
N ASN A 527 -21.77 -11.06 4.79
CA ASN A 527 -22.45 -11.24 6.08
C ASN A 527 -23.76 -12.02 6.00
N LEU A 528 -24.49 -11.90 4.89
CA LEU A 528 -25.87 -12.36 4.76
C LEU A 528 -26.08 -13.32 3.58
N GLY A 529 -25.03 -13.55 2.77
CA GLY A 529 -25.08 -14.43 1.61
C GLY A 529 -25.59 -13.78 0.33
N LYS A 530 -25.37 -14.48 -0.79
CA LYS A 530 -25.59 -13.97 -2.15
C LYS A 530 -27.03 -13.47 -2.35
N ARG A 531 -27.16 -12.30 -2.97
CA ARG A 531 -28.45 -11.74 -3.38
C ARG A 531 -28.89 -12.40 -4.68
N ASP A 532 -30.08 -12.98 -4.68
CA ASP A 532 -30.76 -13.51 -5.87
C ASP A 532 -31.37 -12.39 -6.73
N VAL A 533 -31.70 -11.26 -6.11
CA VAL A 533 -32.00 -9.98 -6.77
C VAL A 533 -31.24 -8.87 -6.04
N LYS A 534 -30.38 -8.15 -6.76
CA LYS A 534 -29.66 -6.97 -6.27
C LYS A 534 -30.48 -5.71 -6.51
N VAL A 535 -30.82 -5.01 -5.44
CA VAL A 535 -31.60 -3.77 -5.49
C VAL A 535 -30.79 -2.65 -4.84
N LEU A 536 -30.70 -1.50 -5.52
CA LEU A 536 -30.01 -0.33 -4.99
C LEU A 536 -30.97 0.85 -4.89
N ALA A 537 -31.05 1.47 -3.72
CA ALA A 537 -31.69 2.77 -3.53
C ALA A 537 -30.65 3.88 -3.53
N TYR A 538 -30.88 4.93 -4.31
CA TYR A 538 -29.97 6.08 -4.41
C TYR A 538 -30.10 7.00 -3.19
N PRO A 539 -29.02 7.31 -2.47
CA PRO A 539 -29.01 8.28 -1.37
C PRO A 539 -29.60 9.62 -1.82
N GLN A 540 -30.62 10.10 -1.08
CA GLN A 540 -31.35 11.33 -1.37
C GLN A 540 -31.82 11.47 -2.83
N PHE A 541 -32.07 10.33 -3.50
CA PHE A 541 -32.47 10.28 -4.90
C PHE A 541 -31.44 10.88 -5.87
N GLN A 542 -30.19 11.09 -5.46
CA GLN A 542 -29.17 11.75 -6.28
C GLN A 542 -28.55 10.76 -7.28
N HIS A 543 -29.02 10.85 -8.54
CA HIS A 543 -28.61 10.01 -9.65
C HIS A 543 -28.78 10.72 -11.00
N ASN A 544 -28.11 10.23 -12.03
CA ASN A 544 -28.26 10.71 -13.40
C ASN A 544 -28.25 9.53 -14.39
N TYR A 545 -28.43 9.82 -15.69
CA TYR A 545 -28.44 8.78 -16.72
C TYR A 545 -27.17 7.93 -16.74
N LYS A 546 -26.00 8.53 -16.46
CA LYS A 546 -24.73 7.80 -16.43
C LYS A 546 -24.67 6.86 -15.24
N THR A 547 -25.00 7.35 -14.04
CA THR A 547 -24.95 6.52 -12.82
C THR A 547 -25.88 5.32 -12.93
N LYS A 548 -27.10 5.49 -13.44
CA LYS A 548 -28.03 4.37 -13.67
C LYS A 548 -27.45 3.26 -14.56
N ARG A 549 -26.80 3.65 -15.66
CA ARG A 549 -26.12 2.71 -16.56
C ARG A 549 -24.90 2.05 -15.93
N TRP A 550 -24.15 2.78 -15.12
CA TRP A 550 -22.98 2.26 -14.43
C TRP A 550 -23.38 1.24 -13.36
N ILE A 551 -24.41 1.54 -12.58
CA ILE A 551 -24.99 0.62 -11.58
C ILE A 551 -25.57 -0.64 -12.24
N GLU A 552 -26.26 -0.51 -13.38
CA GLU A 552 -26.70 -1.67 -14.17
C GLU A 552 -25.52 -2.53 -14.63
N SER A 553 -24.42 -1.91 -15.08
CA SER A 553 -23.26 -2.62 -15.63
C SER A 553 -22.54 -3.55 -14.65
N ILE A 554 -22.80 -3.41 -13.34
CA ILE A 554 -22.26 -4.28 -12.28
C ILE A 554 -23.26 -5.31 -11.77
N GLY A 555 -24.38 -5.48 -12.47
CA GLY A 555 -25.36 -6.54 -12.18
C GLY A 555 -26.38 -6.18 -11.11
N VAL A 556 -26.59 -4.89 -10.82
CA VAL A 556 -27.76 -4.46 -10.04
C VAL A 556 -29.01 -4.64 -10.89
N ASN A 557 -29.96 -5.43 -10.38
CA ASN A 557 -31.15 -5.82 -11.12
C ASN A 557 -32.21 -4.71 -11.11
N LEU A 558 -32.44 -4.07 -9.96
CA LEU A 558 -33.48 -3.06 -9.80
C LEU A 558 -32.91 -1.81 -9.14
N GLN A 559 -33.39 -0.63 -9.56
CA GLN A 559 -32.89 0.66 -9.09
C GLN A 559 -34.03 1.55 -8.58
N VAL A 560 -33.94 1.96 -7.31
CA VAL A 560 -34.92 2.78 -6.62
C VAL A 560 -34.46 4.24 -6.61
N THR A 561 -35.21 5.12 -7.26
CA THR A 561 -34.70 6.39 -7.80
C THR A 561 -35.28 7.63 -7.17
N ASN A 562 -36.56 7.93 -7.33
CA ASN A 562 -37.18 9.21 -7.02
C ASN A 562 -38.46 9.03 -6.19
N LEU A 563 -38.97 10.13 -5.66
CA LEU A 563 -40.38 10.18 -5.24
C LEU A 563 -41.31 10.16 -6.44
N VAL A 564 -42.40 9.41 -6.32
CA VAL A 564 -43.51 9.46 -7.25
C VAL A 564 -44.26 10.80 -7.06
N ARG A 565 -44.53 11.50 -8.17
CA ARG A 565 -45.25 12.78 -8.14
C ARG A 565 -46.55 12.76 -8.94
N TYR A 566 -46.64 11.85 -9.90
CA TYR A 566 -47.76 11.71 -10.81
C TYR A 566 -47.96 10.23 -11.10
N LYS A 567 -49.17 9.87 -11.57
CA LYS A 567 -49.46 8.53 -12.09
C LYS A 567 -48.44 8.14 -13.16
N GLY A 568 -47.96 6.90 -13.12
CA GLY A 568 -46.96 6.38 -14.04
C GLY A 568 -46.86 4.85 -13.94
N SER A 569 -45.74 4.29 -14.37
CA SER A 569 -45.42 2.86 -14.30
C SER A 569 -44.19 2.62 -13.43
N THR A 570 -44.09 1.42 -12.85
CA THR A 570 -42.86 0.95 -12.19
C THR A 570 -41.94 0.30 -13.22
N GLU A 571 -40.69 0.76 -13.29
CA GLU A 571 -39.69 0.26 -14.24
C GLU A 571 -38.43 -0.25 -13.52
N ILE A 572 -37.76 -1.24 -14.11
CA ILE A 572 -36.55 -1.89 -13.55
C ILE A 572 -35.48 -0.87 -13.11
N GLN A 573 -35.27 0.19 -13.91
CA GLN A 573 -34.25 1.22 -13.66
C GLN A 573 -34.82 2.54 -13.13
N ASP A 574 -36.10 2.58 -12.75
CA ASP A 574 -36.77 3.79 -12.26
C ASP A 574 -37.92 3.45 -11.31
N ILE A 575 -37.61 2.75 -10.21
CA ILE A 575 -38.60 2.43 -9.18
C ILE A 575 -38.79 3.67 -8.29
N LYS A 576 -39.97 4.29 -8.40
CA LYS A 576 -40.34 5.46 -7.61
C LYS A 576 -41.03 5.06 -6.31
N ARG A 577 -40.92 5.93 -5.31
CA ARG A 577 -41.44 5.69 -3.96
C ARG A 577 -42.40 6.77 -3.49
N ILE A 578 -43.27 6.41 -2.55
CA ILE A 578 -44.10 7.31 -1.76
C ILE A 578 -43.34 7.57 -0.45
N HIS A 579 -43.08 8.84 -0.14
CA HIS A 579 -42.50 9.21 1.15
C HIS A 579 -43.59 9.16 2.22
N VAL A 580 -43.35 8.39 3.29
CA VAL A 580 -44.28 8.34 4.43
C VAL A 580 -43.65 9.08 5.60
N ALA A 581 -44.21 10.26 5.90
CA ALA A 581 -43.77 11.11 7.00
C ALA A 581 -44.59 10.84 8.27
N ASN A 582 -44.16 11.38 9.41
CA ASN A 582 -44.94 11.33 10.66
C ASN A 582 -46.28 12.09 10.57
N THR A 583 -46.42 12.97 9.59
CA THR A 583 -47.67 13.69 9.32
C THR A 583 -48.64 12.89 8.45
N THR A 584 -48.20 11.77 7.85
CA THR A 584 -49.05 10.95 6.97
C THR A 584 -49.97 10.06 7.81
N THR A 585 -51.25 10.41 7.90
CA THR A 585 -52.25 9.57 8.56
C THR A 585 -52.52 8.27 7.77
N PRO A 586 -53.07 7.22 8.39
CA PRO A 586 -53.45 5.99 7.67
C PRO A 586 -54.42 6.24 6.51
N GLU A 587 -55.38 7.15 6.68
CA GLU A 587 -56.34 7.54 5.64
C GLU A 587 -55.67 8.28 4.47
N GLU A 588 -54.74 9.19 4.76
CA GLU A 588 -53.98 9.91 3.74
C GLU A 588 -53.07 8.97 2.95
N LEU A 589 -52.41 8.02 3.63
CA LEU A 589 -51.59 7.00 2.98
C LEU A 589 -52.41 6.17 1.99
N LEU A 590 -53.57 5.66 2.42
CA LEU A 590 -54.45 4.88 1.54
C LEU A 590 -54.93 5.70 0.34
N LYS A 591 -55.34 6.94 0.59
CA LYS A 591 -55.79 7.87 -0.46
C LYS A 591 -54.68 8.20 -1.45
N GLU A 592 -53.45 8.38 -0.98
CA GLU A 592 -52.29 8.62 -1.84
C GLU A 592 -52.00 7.42 -2.75
N ILE A 593 -52.00 6.20 -2.19
CA ILE A 593 -51.83 4.99 -2.99
C ILE A 593 -52.93 4.86 -4.04
N GLU A 594 -54.20 5.06 -3.66
CA GLU A 594 -55.34 5.00 -4.59
C GLU A 594 -55.20 6.05 -5.70
N ASN A 595 -54.86 7.29 -5.36
CA ASN A 595 -54.64 8.37 -6.32
C ASN A 595 -53.51 8.08 -7.31
N LEU A 596 -52.54 7.25 -6.97
CA LEU A 596 -51.41 6.90 -7.84
C LEU A 596 -51.67 5.63 -8.66
N THR A 597 -52.56 4.76 -8.20
CA THR A 597 -52.74 3.40 -8.75
C THR A 597 -54.08 3.18 -9.48
N MET A 598 -55.14 3.92 -9.12
CA MET A 598 -56.48 3.82 -9.71
C MET A 598 -56.82 5.03 -10.58
N LYS A 599 -57.81 4.89 -11.47
CA LYS A 599 -58.27 5.93 -12.42
C LYS A 599 -58.73 7.24 -11.82
#